data_AF-A0A2Z4HQM0-F1
#
_entry.id   AF-A0A2Z4HQM0-F1
#
_cell.length_a   1.000
_cell.length_b   1.000
_cell.length_c   1.000
_cell.angle_alpha   90.00
_cell.angle_beta   90.00
_cell.angle_gamma   90.00
#
_symmetry.space_group_name_H-M   'P 1'
#
loop_
_entity.id
_entity.type
_entity.pdbx_description
1 polymer ?
#
loop_
_entity_poly.entity_id
_entity_poly.type
_entity_poly.pdbx_seq_one_letter_code
_entity_poly.pdbx_strand_id
1 'polypeptide(L)'
;FCSHLYYQALNTADAADYGKLIPRLDDLHDKYQTCGNTLYYLSTPPSLYGVIPECLAAHGLNTEEFGWKRLIVEKPFGYDIRTAKELDIQIHRFFDEHQIYRIDHYLGKETVQNLLVLRFSNGWFEPLWNRNFIDYIEITGAESIGVEERGGYYDDSGAMRDMFQN
;
A
#
# COMPACT_ATOMS: atom_id res chain seq x y z
N PHE A 1 -9.62 -6.80 -21.79
CA PHE A 1 -8.50 -6.46 -20.88
C PHE A 1 -7.44 -5.63 -21.59
N CYS A 2 -6.63 -6.18 -22.50
CA CYS A 2 -5.49 -5.45 -23.08
C CYS A 2 -5.85 -4.13 -23.79
N SER A 3 -7.05 -4.00 -24.36
CA SER A 3 -7.55 -2.75 -24.95
C SER A 3 -7.76 -1.59 -23.97
N HIS A 4 -7.61 -1.84 -22.66
CA HIS A 4 -7.72 -0.86 -21.59
C HIS A 4 -6.36 -0.62 -20.91
N LEU A 5 -5.26 -1.17 -21.48
CA LEU A 5 -3.91 -0.94 -21.02
C LEU A 5 -3.27 0.16 -21.87
N TYR A 6 -2.72 1.16 -21.18
CA TYR A 6 -2.07 2.29 -21.79
C TYR A 6 -0.72 2.50 -21.13
N TYR A 7 0.25 3.00 -21.90
CA TYR A 7 1.57 3.33 -21.40
C TYR A 7 1.82 4.83 -21.58
N GLN A 8 2.41 5.43 -20.55
CA GLN A 8 2.86 6.81 -20.54
C GLN A 8 4.27 6.81 -19.94
N ALA A 9 5.27 7.18 -20.75
CA ALA A 9 6.62 7.35 -20.25
C ALA A 9 6.65 8.55 -19.28
N LEU A 10 7.29 8.33 -18.13
CA LEU A 10 7.40 9.32 -17.05
C LEU A 10 8.77 9.17 -16.37
N ASN A 11 9.48 10.27 -16.21
CA ASN A 11 10.62 10.36 -15.32
C ASN A 11 10.12 10.68 -13.91
N THR A 12 10.14 9.69 -13.02
CA THR A 12 9.60 9.83 -11.66
C THR A 12 10.36 10.84 -10.79
N ALA A 13 11.59 11.21 -11.17
CA ALA A 13 12.41 12.18 -10.45
C ALA A 13 12.21 13.64 -10.93
N ASP A 14 11.48 13.86 -12.03
CA ASP A 14 11.21 15.19 -12.56
C ASP A 14 9.74 15.55 -12.34
N ALA A 15 9.50 16.52 -11.45
CA ALA A 15 8.17 16.99 -11.12
C ALA A 15 7.42 17.46 -12.38
N ALA A 16 8.06 18.19 -13.30
CA ALA A 16 7.40 18.72 -14.49
C ALA A 16 6.87 17.62 -15.41
N ASP A 17 7.45 16.43 -15.35
CA ASP A 17 7.06 15.31 -16.19
C ASP A 17 5.68 14.74 -15.81
N TYR A 18 5.25 14.91 -14.56
CA TYR A 18 3.93 14.49 -14.08
C TYR A 18 2.80 15.29 -14.73
N GLY A 19 3.07 16.49 -15.24
CA GLY A 19 2.12 17.26 -16.04
C GLY A 19 1.64 16.50 -17.29
N LYS A 20 2.43 15.55 -17.81
CA LYS A 20 2.03 14.67 -18.93
C LYS A 20 0.87 13.73 -18.57
N LEU A 21 0.66 13.46 -17.27
CA LEU A 21 -0.42 12.58 -16.81
C LEU A 21 -1.78 13.26 -16.92
N ILE A 22 -1.87 14.58 -16.77
CA ILE A 22 -3.13 15.34 -16.81
C ILE A 22 -3.91 15.06 -18.11
N PRO A 23 -3.39 15.41 -19.31
CA PRO A 23 -4.15 15.22 -20.55
C PRO A 23 -4.43 13.73 -20.83
N ARG A 24 -3.57 12.82 -20.34
CA ARG A 24 -3.78 11.38 -20.49
C ARG A 24 -4.94 10.90 -19.63
N LEU A 25 -4.98 11.31 -18.37
CA LEU A 25 -6.03 10.92 -17.44
C LEU A 25 -7.37 11.53 -17.87
N ASP A 26 -7.39 12.79 -18.30
CA ASP A 26 -8.60 13.45 -18.81
C ASP A 26 -9.20 12.70 -20.00
N ASP A 27 -8.39 12.36 -21.02
CA ASP A 27 -8.84 11.56 -22.18
C ASP A 27 -9.41 10.20 -21.75
N LEU A 28 -8.77 9.53 -20.78
CA LEU A 28 -9.24 8.24 -20.27
C LEU A 28 -10.51 8.38 -19.42
N HIS A 29 -10.62 9.45 -18.63
CA HIS A 29 -11.80 9.77 -17.84
C HIS A 29 -13.01 10.01 -18.73
N ASP A 30 -12.83 10.77 -19.82
CA ASP A 30 -13.89 11.02 -20.81
C ASP A 30 -14.23 9.76 -21.61
N LYS A 31 -13.22 9.00 -22.04
CA LYS A 31 -13.44 7.79 -22.84
C LYS A 31 -14.19 6.70 -22.07
N TYR A 32 -13.87 6.52 -20.79
CA TYR A 32 -14.39 5.42 -19.97
C TYR A 32 -15.39 5.87 -18.92
N GLN A 33 -15.71 7.16 -18.85
CA GLN A 33 -16.69 7.74 -17.94
C GLN A 33 -16.41 7.37 -16.48
N THR A 34 -15.14 7.44 -16.07
CA THR A 34 -14.73 7.02 -14.72
C THR A 34 -14.96 8.09 -13.65
N CYS A 35 -15.58 9.21 -14.01
CA CYS A 35 -15.89 10.35 -13.13
C CYS A 35 -14.66 10.85 -12.36
N GLY A 36 -13.53 11.03 -13.04
CA GLY A 36 -12.31 11.55 -12.41
C GLY A 36 -11.66 10.63 -11.36
N ASN A 37 -12.18 9.43 -11.12
CA ASN A 37 -11.62 8.54 -10.10
C ASN A 37 -10.26 7.98 -10.54
N THR A 38 -9.25 8.05 -9.68
CA THR A 38 -7.89 7.58 -9.99
C THR A 38 -7.26 6.84 -8.82
N LEU A 39 -6.70 5.66 -9.12
CA LEU A 39 -5.91 4.85 -8.18
C LEU A 39 -4.45 4.84 -8.64
N TYR A 40 -3.55 5.35 -7.82
CA TYR A 40 -2.11 5.34 -8.06
C TYR A 40 -1.48 4.17 -7.31
N TYR A 41 -0.94 3.18 -8.03
CA TYR A 41 -0.23 2.06 -7.44
C TYR A 41 1.28 2.28 -7.53
N LEU A 42 1.94 2.49 -6.39
CA LEU A 42 3.38 2.73 -6.34
C LEU A 42 4.14 1.40 -6.28
N SER A 43 4.20 0.72 -7.42
CA SER A 43 5.10 -0.43 -7.61
C SER A 43 6.50 0.07 -8.00
N THR A 44 7.09 0.87 -7.12
CA THR A 44 8.34 1.62 -7.34
C THR A 44 9.28 1.46 -6.14
N PRO A 45 10.59 1.72 -6.29
CA PRO A 45 11.52 1.65 -5.16
C PRO A 45 11.10 2.56 -3.97
N PRO A 46 11.35 2.16 -2.71
CA PRO A 46 10.92 2.92 -1.52
C PRO A 46 11.45 4.36 -1.45
N SER A 47 12.60 4.64 -2.08
CA SER A 47 13.17 5.97 -2.18
C SER A 47 12.26 6.98 -2.90
N LEU A 48 11.27 6.50 -3.68
CA LEU A 48 10.34 7.35 -4.42
C LEU A 48 9.01 7.57 -3.69
N TYR A 49 8.75 6.90 -2.56
CA TYR A 49 7.47 7.03 -1.86
C TYR A 49 7.21 8.41 -1.26
N GLY A 50 8.26 9.21 -0.99
CA GLY A 50 8.10 10.62 -0.64
C GLY A 50 7.98 11.55 -1.86
N VAL A 51 8.62 11.19 -2.98
CA VAL A 51 8.75 12.04 -4.18
C VAL A 51 7.50 11.99 -5.05
N ILE A 52 6.98 10.79 -5.30
CA ILE A 52 5.82 10.60 -6.19
C ILE A 52 4.58 11.35 -5.66
N PRO A 53 4.20 11.24 -4.36
CA PRO A 53 3.05 11.97 -3.83
C PRO A 53 3.19 13.49 -3.94
N GLU A 54 4.37 14.03 -3.67
CA GLU A 54 4.68 15.45 -3.84
C GLU A 54 4.49 15.89 -5.30
N CYS A 55 5.04 15.13 -6.24
CA CYS A 55 4.98 15.46 -7.66
C CYS A 55 3.54 15.37 -8.22
N LEU A 56 2.76 14.39 -7.77
CA LEU A 56 1.34 14.29 -8.09
C LEU A 56 0.57 15.50 -7.55
N ALA A 57 0.80 15.88 -6.29
CA ALA A 57 0.12 17.00 -5.68
C ALA A 57 0.49 18.35 -6.29
N ALA A 58 1.75 18.53 -6.73
CA ALA A 58 2.19 19.72 -7.46
C ALA A 58 1.39 19.96 -8.77
N HIS A 59 0.75 18.93 -9.30
CA HIS A 59 -0.09 18.98 -10.50
C HIS A 59 -1.59 18.86 -10.20
N GLY A 60 -1.99 18.92 -8.91
CA GLY A 60 -3.38 18.75 -8.49
C GLY A 60 -3.94 17.34 -8.69
N LEU A 61 -3.08 16.34 -8.95
CA LEU A 61 -3.51 14.96 -9.21
C LEU A 61 -3.95 14.19 -7.94
N ASN A 62 -3.89 14.84 -6.78
CA ASN A 62 -4.35 14.35 -5.47
C ASN A 62 -5.70 14.94 -5.04
N THR A 63 -6.25 15.93 -5.77
CA THR A 63 -7.49 16.61 -5.36
C THR A 63 -8.73 15.80 -5.71
N GLU A 64 -9.74 15.87 -4.83
CA GLU A 64 -10.99 15.11 -4.99
C GLU A 64 -12.16 15.95 -5.51
N GLU A 65 -11.88 17.02 -6.26
CA GLU A 65 -12.90 17.95 -6.79
C GLU A 65 -13.89 17.25 -7.73
N PHE A 66 -13.40 16.34 -8.58
CA PHE A 66 -14.20 15.66 -9.61
C PHE A 66 -14.40 14.16 -9.34
N GLY A 67 -13.61 13.56 -8.46
CA GLY A 67 -13.62 12.12 -8.15
C GLY A 67 -12.55 11.76 -7.12
N TRP A 68 -12.64 10.57 -6.52
CA TRP A 68 -11.69 10.17 -5.48
C TRP A 68 -10.28 9.93 -6.05
N LYS A 69 -9.26 10.23 -5.24
CA LYS A 69 -7.85 9.94 -5.55
C LYS A 69 -7.30 9.06 -4.46
N ARG A 70 -6.74 7.90 -4.82
CA ARG A 70 -6.21 6.94 -3.86
C ARG A 70 -4.79 6.54 -4.21
N LEU A 71 -3.95 6.40 -3.19
CA LEU A 71 -2.55 6.06 -3.27
C LEU A 71 -2.34 4.70 -2.61
N ILE A 72 -1.90 3.71 -3.38
CA ILE A 72 -1.45 2.42 -2.88
C ILE A 72 0.07 2.47 -2.71
N VAL A 73 0.54 2.17 -1.50
CA VAL A 73 1.96 2.13 -1.15
C VAL A 73 2.31 0.72 -0.64
N GLU A 74 3.40 0.16 -1.15
CA GLU A 74 3.91 -1.16 -0.78
C GLU A 74 4.99 -1.06 0.30
N LYS A 75 5.22 -2.15 1.03
CA LYS A 75 6.34 -2.24 1.97
C LYS A 75 7.71 -2.13 1.26
N PRO A 76 8.78 -1.72 1.96
CA PRO A 76 8.85 -1.29 3.36
C PRO A 76 8.33 0.13 3.61
N PHE A 77 7.61 0.31 4.71
CA PHE A 77 7.16 1.63 5.20
C PHE A 77 8.21 2.31 6.09
N GLY A 78 9.47 2.30 5.67
CA GLY A 78 10.63 2.67 6.49
C GLY A 78 11.34 1.45 7.08
N TYR A 79 12.49 1.70 7.70
CA TYR A 79 13.39 0.65 8.23
C TYR A 79 13.45 0.66 9.77
N ASP A 80 12.96 1.73 10.38
CA ASP A 80 12.84 1.91 11.81
C ASP A 80 11.68 2.87 12.12
N ILE A 81 11.34 3.05 13.39
CA ILE A 81 10.24 3.93 13.80
C ILE A 81 10.42 5.38 13.35
N ARG A 82 11.66 5.86 13.21
CA ARG A 82 11.95 7.24 12.82
C ARG A 82 11.67 7.43 11.34
N THR A 83 12.25 6.58 10.49
CA THR A 83 12.09 6.60 9.04
C THR A 83 10.63 6.30 8.63
N ALA A 84 9.94 5.43 9.36
CA ALA A 84 8.51 5.20 9.15
C ALA A 84 7.66 6.44 9.41
N LYS A 85 7.91 7.14 10.54
CA LYS A 85 7.24 8.41 10.86
C LYS A 85 7.58 9.52 9.86
N GLU A 86 8.82 9.58 9.40
CA GLU A 86 9.24 10.54 8.39
C GLU A 86 8.50 10.31 7.06
N LEU A 87 8.41 9.06 6.61
CA LEU A 87 7.66 8.70 5.41
C LEU A 87 6.17 9.02 5.56
N ASP A 88 5.60 8.68 6.71
CA ASP A 88 4.19 8.96 7.02
C ASP A 88 3.88 10.46 6.95
N ILE A 89 4.71 11.29 7.59
CA ILE A 89 4.60 12.76 7.52
C ILE A 89 4.76 13.25 6.09
N GLN A 90 5.67 12.68 5.29
CA GLN A 90 5.88 13.10 3.90
C GLN A 90 4.65 12.83 3.03
N ILE A 91 4.06 11.64 3.13
CA ILE A 91 2.86 11.29 2.36
C ILE A 91 1.68 12.16 2.83
N HIS A 92 1.51 12.33 4.14
CA HIS A 92 0.41 13.11 4.72
C HIS A 92 0.45 14.61 4.45
N ARG A 93 1.57 15.15 3.97
CA ARG A 93 1.61 16.53 3.46
C ARG A 93 0.73 16.73 2.22
N PHE A 94 0.48 15.65 1.47
CA PHE A 94 -0.12 15.70 0.15
C PHE A 94 -1.37 14.83 0.01
N PHE A 95 -1.53 13.80 0.83
CA PHE A 95 -2.70 12.92 0.81
C PHE A 95 -3.30 12.79 2.20
N ASP A 96 -4.64 12.80 2.27
CA ASP A 96 -5.36 12.52 3.50
C ASP A 96 -5.40 11.00 3.78
N GLU A 97 -5.57 10.60 5.04
CA GLU A 97 -5.50 9.18 5.42
C GLU A 97 -6.51 8.29 4.69
N HIS A 98 -7.71 8.77 4.37
CA HIS A 98 -8.70 7.99 3.60
C HIS A 98 -8.30 7.74 2.15
N GLN A 99 -7.32 8.50 1.64
CA GLN A 99 -6.77 8.33 0.30
C GLN A 99 -5.62 7.30 0.29
N ILE A 100 -5.04 6.96 1.44
CA ILE A 100 -3.81 6.17 1.52
C ILE A 100 -4.13 4.70 1.86
N TYR A 101 -3.61 3.79 1.04
CA TYR A 101 -3.79 2.35 1.16
C TYR A 101 -2.41 1.70 1.27
N ARG A 102 -1.99 1.44 2.51
CA ARG A 102 -0.74 0.74 2.82
C ARG A 102 -0.98 -0.77 2.68
N ILE A 103 -0.26 -1.43 1.79
CA ILE A 103 -0.46 -2.85 1.50
C ILE A 103 0.31 -3.72 2.48
N ASP A 104 -0.44 -4.56 3.19
CA ASP A 104 0.04 -5.81 3.73
C ASP A 104 -0.79 -6.94 3.10
N HIS A 105 -0.15 -7.72 2.22
CA HIS A 105 -0.81 -8.79 1.47
C HIS A 105 -1.32 -9.93 2.36
N TYR A 106 -0.85 -10.08 3.61
CA TYR A 106 -1.42 -11.04 4.55
C TYR A 106 -2.86 -10.71 4.91
N LEU A 107 -3.22 -9.41 5.00
CA LEU A 107 -4.59 -8.96 5.29
C LEU A 107 -5.57 -9.28 4.16
N GLY A 108 -5.06 -9.57 2.95
CA GLY A 108 -5.85 -10.04 1.81
C GLY A 108 -6.14 -11.54 1.81
N LYS A 109 -5.51 -12.34 2.69
CA LYS A 109 -5.71 -13.80 2.73
C LYS A 109 -7.05 -14.13 3.37
N GLU A 110 -7.82 -15.02 2.73
CA GLU A 110 -9.16 -15.42 3.16
C GLU A 110 -9.20 -15.90 4.62
N THR A 111 -8.21 -16.70 5.04
CA THR A 111 -8.11 -17.21 6.42
C THR A 111 -7.89 -16.11 7.44
N VAL A 112 -7.14 -15.06 7.09
CA VAL A 112 -6.90 -13.90 7.96
C VAL A 112 -8.17 -13.06 8.09
N GLN A 113 -8.89 -12.83 7.00
CA GLN A 113 -10.17 -12.11 7.02
C GLN A 113 -11.24 -12.87 7.83
N ASN A 114 -11.26 -14.20 7.71
CA ASN A 114 -12.20 -15.06 8.44
C ASN A 114 -11.97 -15.07 9.96
N LEU A 115 -10.81 -14.63 10.46
CA LEU A 115 -10.54 -14.57 11.90
C LEU A 115 -11.53 -13.64 12.63
N LEU A 116 -11.92 -12.52 12.00
CA LEU A 116 -12.90 -11.60 12.56
C LEU A 116 -14.29 -12.23 12.65
N VAL A 117 -14.70 -12.95 11.61
CA VAL A 117 -15.98 -13.68 11.58
C VAL A 117 -16.01 -14.78 12.63
N LEU A 118 -14.92 -15.58 12.71
CA LEU A 118 -14.77 -16.64 13.71
C LEU A 118 -14.95 -16.08 15.12
N ARG A 119 -14.26 -14.98 15.43
CA ARG A 119 -14.23 -14.40 16.78
C ARG A 119 -15.53 -13.72 17.18
N PHE A 120 -16.14 -12.93 16.29
CA PHE A 120 -17.22 -12.02 16.67
C PHE A 120 -18.61 -12.46 16.21
N SER A 121 -18.71 -13.34 15.21
CA SER A 121 -20.01 -13.81 14.69
C SER A 121 -20.47 -15.13 15.31
N ASN A 122 -19.72 -15.68 16.27
CA ASN A 122 -20.03 -16.96 16.92
C ASN A 122 -20.17 -16.78 18.44
N GLY A 123 -21.40 -16.86 18.94
CA GLY A 123 -21.69 -16.71 20.38
C GLY A 123 -21.05 -17.78 21.28
N TRP A 124 -20.47 -18.84 20.72
CA TRP A 124 -19.70 -19.83 21.46
C TRP A 124 -18.23 -19.48 21.60
N PHE A 125 -17.63 -18.81 20.60
CA PHE A 125 -16.20 -18.49 20.61
C PHE A 125 -15.90 -17.17 21.33
N GLU A 126 -16.78 -16.18 21.23
CA GLU A 126 -16.57 -14.87 21.85
C GLU A 126 -16.32 -14.96 23.38
N PRO A 127 -17.10 -15.74 24.17
CA PRO A 127 -16.89 -15.83 25.62
C PRO A 127 -15.61 -16.58 26.02
N LEU A 128 -15.07 -17.41 25.12
CA LEU A 128 -13.84 -18.18 25.33
C LEU A 128 -12.59 -17.40 24.89
N TRP A 129 -12.74 -16.31 24.15
CA TRP A 129 -11.61 -15.55 23.62
C TRP A 129 -11.02 -14.56 24.66
N ASN A 130 -10.55 -15.09 25.79
CA ASN A 130 -9.91 -14.31 26.85
C ASN A 130 -8.94 -15.15 27.72
N ARG A 131 -8.18 -14.45 28.58
CA ARG A 131 -7.13 -15.02 29.46
C ARG A 131 -7.59 -16.09 30.45
N ASN A 132 -8.90 -16.24 30.69
CA ASN A 132 -9.40 -17.26 31.61
C ASN A 132 -9.54 -18.64 30.93
N PHE A 133 -9.61 -18.66 29.60
CA PHE A 133 -9.85 -19.87 28.80
C PHE A 133 -8.75 -20.15 27.78
N ILE A 134 -7.95 -19.15 27.41
CA ILE A 134 -6.80 -19.30 26.52
C ILE A 134 -5.51 -19.43 27.35
N ASP A 135 -4.80 -20.54 27.14
CA ASP A 135 -3.48 -20.79 27.76
C ASP A 135 -2.35 -20.07 27.01
N TYR A 136 -2.29 -20.19 25.67
CA TYR A 136 -1.35 -19.44 24.82
C TYR A 136 -1.89 -19.22 23.40
N ILE A 137 -1.30 -18.27 22.68
CA ILE A 137 -1.54 -18.00 21.26
C ILE A 137 -0.21 -18.15 20.53
N GLU A 138 -0.17 -19.01 19.52
CA GLU A 138 0.99 -19.19 18.65
C GLU A 138 0.67 -18.67 17.24
N ILE A 139 1.60 -17.92 16.67
CA ILE A 139 1.55 -17.41 15.31
C ILE A 139 2.82 -17.89 14.61
N THR A 140 2.66 -18.78 13.64
CA THR A 140 3.78 -19.40 12.91
C THR A 140 3.78 -18.93 11.45
N GLY A 141 4.86 -18.27 11.04
CA GLY A 141 5.20 -18.04 9.64
C GLY A 141 6.37 -18.94 9.25
N ALA A 142 6.09 -20.05 8.57
CA ALA A 142 7.11 -21.00 8.13
C ALA A 142 7.22 -21.01 6.60
N GLU A 143 8.43 -20.85 6.09
CA GLU A 143 8.76 -20.97 4.68
C GLU A 143 9.76 -22.10 4.50
N SER A 144 9.57 -22.92 3.45
CA SER A 144 10.49 -24.01 3.09
C SER A 144 11.56 -23.57 2.09
N ILE A 145 11.42 -22.37 1.53
CA ILE A 145 12.30 -21.78 0.54
C ILE A 145 13.38 -20.98 1.28
N GLY A 146 14.62 -21.03 0.79
CA GLY A 146 15.72 -20.28 1.38
C GLY A 146 15.71 -18.80 0.98
N VAL A 147 16.83 -18.12 1.21
CA VAL A 147 17.01 -16.71 0.80
C VAL A 147 17.10 -16.55 -0.73
N GLU A 148 17.37 -17.64 -1.46
CA GLU A 148 17.47 -17.71 -2.92
C GLU A 148 18.27 -16.53 -3.52
N GLU A 149 17.78 -15.88 -4.57
CA GLU A 149 18.41 -14.73 -5.22
C GLU A 149 18.24 -13.41 -4.45
N ARG A 150 17.51 -13.41 -3.32
CA ARG A 150 17.22 -12.20 -2.52
C ARG A 150 18.26 -11.93 -1.43
N GLY A 151 19.42 -12.61 -1.49
CA GLY A 151 20.53 -12.50 -0.54
C GLY A 151 20.82 -11.08 -0.07
N GLY A 152 21.05 -10.16 -1.01
CA GLY A 152 21.40 -8.78 -0.68
C GLY A 152 20.29 -7.98 0.02
N TYR A 153 19.02 -8.26 -0.26
CA TYR A 153 17.90 -7.60 0.43
C TYR A 153 17.68 -8.21 1.82
N TYR A 154 17.82 -9.53 1.93
CA TYR A 154 17.56 -10.27 3.16
C TYR A 154 18.64 -10.04 4.23
N ASP A 155 19.87 -9.75 3.82
CA ASP A 155 20.99 -9.44 4.74
C ASP A 155 20.73 -8.15 5.53
N ASP A 156 20.09 -7.15 4.91
CA ASP A 156 19.75 -5.86 5.54
C ASP A 156 18.40 -5.87 6.30
N SER A 157 17.45 -6.71 5.88
CA SER A 157 16.11 -6.78 6.49
C SER A 157 16.01 -7.83 7.60
N GLY A 158 16.51 -9.05 7.34
CA GLY A 158 16.31 -10.23 8.16
C GLY A 158 14.84 -10.64 8.31
N ALA A 159 14.61 -11.81 8.91
CA ALA A 159 13.26 -12.35 9.12
C ALA A 159 12.34 -11.42 9.94
N MET A 160 12.90 -10.60 10.85
CA MET A 160 12.13 -9.69 11.69
C MET A 160 11.43 -8.59 10.87
N ARG A 161 12.10 -7.99 9.89
CA ARG A 161 11.51 -6.93 9.05
C ARG A 161 10.84 -7.47 7.79
N ASP A 162 11.21 -8.66 7.34
CA ASP A 162 10.60 -9.24 6.14
C ASP A 162 9.24 -9.90 6.44
N MET A 163 9.11 -10.51 7.63
CA MET A 163 7.95 -11.35 7.98
C MET A 163 7.14 -10.87 9.19
N PHE A 164 7.78 -10.31 10.23
CA PHE A 164 7.06 -9.94 11.47
C PHE A 164 6.62 -8.47 11.49
N GLN A 165 7.50 -7.55 11.07
CA GLN A 165 7.18 -6.13 10.96
C GLN A 165 6.83 -5.82 9.51
N ASN A 166 5.54 -5.69 9.22
CA ASN A 166 5.01 -5.31 7.90
C ASN A 166 4.19 -4.02 8.02
#